data_AF-A0A4V1CX54-F1
#
_entry.id   AF-A0A4V1CX54-F1
#
_cell.length_a   1.000
_cell.length_b   1.000
_cell.length_c   1.000
_cell.angle_alpha   90.00
_cell.angle_beta   90.00
_cell.angle_gamma   90.00
#
_symmetry.space_group_name_H-M   'P 1'
#
loop_
_entity.id
_entity.type
_entity.pdbx_description
1 polymer ?
#
loop_
_entity_poly.entity_id
_entity_poly.type
_entity_poly.pdbx_seq_one_letter_code
_entity_poly.pdbx_strand_id
1 'polypeptide(L)'
;MENVIDIRIALEQLGTGWQFGGSVTAGTQEAWDAAAWEDERPKPSWGELCAAHASATTAAQFITLRADRDARLADTDKMLLPDYPIGAETLAQVKAYRAALRALPEQPGAPWDGGGAATPWPAAPSKPQAEQPCA
;
A
#
# COMPACT_ATOMS: atom_id res chain seq x y z
N MET A 1 -2.04 -0.95 -26.45
CA MET A 1 -2.11 -1.65 -25.15
C MET A 1 -3.39 -1.19 -24.51
N GLU A 2 -4.42 -2.03 -24.54
CA GLU A 2 -5.66 -1.72 -23.82
C GLU A 2 -5.36 -1.73 -22.32
N ASN A 3 -5.86 -0.73 -21.60
CA ASN A 3 -5.71 -0.68 -20.15
C ASN A 3 -6.65 -1.73 -19.57
N VAL A 4 -6.08 -2.87 -19.17
CA VAL A 4 -6.79 -3.92 -18.46
C VAL A 4 -6.97 -3.48 -17.01
N ILE A 5 -8.21 -3.34 -16.56
CA ILE A 5 -8.55 -3.04 -15.17
C ILE A 5 -9.32 -4.20 -14.54
N ASP A 6 -9.23 -4.31 -13.21
CA ASP A 6 -10.15 -5.17 -12.49
C ASP A 6 -11.52 -4.46 -12.37
N ILE A 7 -12.42 -4.80 -13.29
CA ILE A 7 -13.79 -4.26 -13.34
C ILE A 7 -14.56 -4.61 -12.06
N ARG A 8 -14.26 -5.75 -11.42
CA ARG A 8 -14.98 -6.18 -10.22
C ARG A 8 -14.62 -5.29 -9.03
N ILE A 9 -13.33 -5.03 -8.84
CA ILE A 9 -12.83 -4.08 -7.83
C ILE A 9 -13.42 -2.69 -8.08
N ALA A 10 -13.47 -2.24 -9.34
CA ALA A 10 -14.06 -0.94 -9.69
C ALA A 10 -15.54 -0.85 -9.29
N LEU A 11 -16.33 -1.88 -9.60
CA LEU A 11 -17.74 -1.94 -9.25
C LEU A 11 -17.95 -1.96 -7.73
N GLU A 12 -17.13 -2.71 -6.99
CA GLU A 12 -17.20 -2.77 -5.52
C GLU A 12 -16.92 -1.41 -4.85
N GLN A 13 -16.08 -0.56 -5.46
CA GLN A 13 -15.90 0.82 -4.99
C GLN A 13 -17.12 1.71 -5.26
N LEU A 14 -17.82 1.49 -6.37
CA LEU A 14 -19.01 2.26 -6.74
C LEU A 14 -20.25 1.83 -5.93
N GLY A 15 -20.27 0.58 -5.46
CA GLY A 15 -21.36 0.04 -4.66
C GLY A 15 -21.35 -1.48 -4.60
N THR A 16 -22.37 -2.06 -3.98
CA THR A 16 -22.51 -3.51 -3.86
C THR A 16 -23.79 -4.01 -4.53
N GLY A 17 -23.79 -5.30 -4.86
CA GLY A 17 -24.97 -6.00 -5.37
C GLY A 17 -25.31 -5.73 -6.83
N TRP A 18 -24.34 -5.31 -7.65
CA TRP A 18 -24.55 -5.05 -9.08
C TRP A 18 -24.99 -6.31 -9.84
N GLN A 19 -26.03 -6.16 -10.68
CA GLN A 19 -26.56 -7.23 -11.52
C GLN A 19 -26.18 -7.04 -12.99
N PHE A 20 -25.35 -7.93 -13.51
CA PHE A 20 -24.98 -7.97 -14.92
C PHE A 20 -24.58 -9.39 -15.31
N GLY A 21 -24.87 -9.77 -16.55
CA GLY A 21 -24.49 -11.02 -17.17
C GLY A 21 -23.23 -10.90 -18.04
N GLY A 22 -22.51 -12.00 -18.20
CA GLY A 22 -21.27 -12.08 -19.00
C GLY A 22 -19.99 -12.07 -18.16
N SER A 23 -18.84 -12.21 -18.82
CA SER A 23 -17.53 -12.20 -18.16
C SER A 23 -16.89 -10.81 -18.21
N VAL A 24 -16.47 -10.31 -17.06
CA VAL A 24 -15.73 -9.04 -16.92
C VAL A 24 -14.25 -9.24 -16.62
N THR A 25 -13.76 -10.48 -16.66
CA THR A 25 -12.36 -10.81 -16.32
C THR A 25 -11.37 -10.34 -17.38
N ALA A 26 -11.82 -10.05 -18.60
CA ALA A 26 -10.99 -9.47 -19.65
C ALA A 26 -10.52 -8.05 -19.28
N GLY A 27 -11.28 -7.34 -18.45
CA GLY A 27 -10.88 -6.03 -17.94
C GLY A 27 -10.77 -4.94 -19.00
N THR A 28 -11.39 -5.10 -20.17
CA THR A 28 -11.38 -4.12 -21.26
C THR A 28 -12.72 -3.40 -21.42
N GLN A 29 -12.69 -2.23 -22.07
CA GLN A 29 -13.90 -1.48 -22.37
C GLN A 29 -14.88 -2.29 -23.24
N GLU A 30 -14.37 -2.97 -24.27
CA GLU A 30 -15.21 -3.80 -25.15
C GLU A 30 -15.93 -4.92 -24.38
N ALA A 31 -15.24 -5.58 -23.44
CA ALA A 31 -15.85 -6.59 -22.59
C ALA A 31 -16.92 -5.99 -21.66
N TRP A 32 -16.69 -4.78 -21.14
CA TRP A 32 -17.70 -4.07 -20.36
C TRP A 32 -18.91 -3.67 -21.20
N ASP A 33 -18.69 -3.12 -22.38
CA ASP A 33 -19.76 -2.66 -23.27
C ASP A 33 -20.62 -3.83 -23.76
N ALA A 34 -20.01 -4.99 -24.02
CA ALA A 34 -20.69 -6.23 -24.39
C ALA A 34 -21.41 -6.94 -23.22
N ALA A 35 -21.10 -6.57 -21.96
CA ALA A 35 -21.74 -7.18 -20.80
C ALA A 35 -23.25 -6.86 -20.75
N ALA A 36 -24.06 -7.89 -20.51
CA ALA A 36 -25.50 -7.78 -20.39
C ALA A 36 -25.84 -7.05 -19.09
N TRP A 37 -26.47 -5.87 -19.18
CA TRP A 37 -26.85 -5.10 -18.00
C TRP A 37 -28.22 -5.53 -17.50
N GLU A 38 -28.31 -5.93 -16.23
CA GLU A 38 -29.53 -6.48 -15.62
C GLU A 38 -30.00 -5.68 -14.39
N ASP A 39 -29.23 -4.66 -13.97
CA ASP A 39 -29.53 -3.84 -12.80
C ASP A 39 -30.51 -2.70 -13.15
N GLU A 40 -31.33 -2.29 -12.19
CA GLU A 40 -32.22 -1.13 -12.31
C GLU A 40 -31.46 0.20 -12.32
N ARG A 41 -30.25 0.22 -11.75
CA ARG A 41 -29.37 1.39 -11.72
C ARG A 41 -28.78 1.66 -13.11
N PRO A 42 -28.36 2.92 -13.41
CA PRO A 42 -27.65 3.20 -14.64
C PRO A 42 -26.32 2.44 -14.68
N LYS A 43 -26.00 1.85 -15.84
CA LYS A 43 -24.70 1.20 -16.09
C LYS A 43 -23.57 2.24 -15.95
N PRO A 44 -22.59 2.03 -15.06
CA PRO A 44 -21.42 2.89 -14.97
C PRO A 44 -20.69 2.98 -16.30
N SER A 45 -20.22 4.18 -16.63
CA SER A 45 -19.35 4.41 -17.78
C SER A 45 -17.98 3.78 -17.56
N TRP A 46 -17.27 3.49 -18.65
CA TRP A 46 -15.90 3.00 -18.59
C TRP A 46 -14.96 3.95 -17.82
N GLY A 47 -15.16 5.26 -17.96
CA GLY A 47 -14.39 6.28 -17.26
C GLY A 47 -14.57 6.22 -15.73
N GLU A 48 -15.81 5.99 -15.27
CA GLU A 48 -16.11 5.81 -13.85
C GLU A 48 -15.45 4.54 -13.29
N LEU A 49 -15.48 3.44 -14.06
CA LEU A 49 -14.80 2.21 -13.66
C LEU A 49 -13.28 2.38 -13.58
N CYS A 50 -12.67 3.05 -14.55
CA CYS A 50 -11.23 3.34 -14.52
C CYS A 50 -10.84 4.19 -13.31
N ALA A 51 -11.63 5.23 -13.00
CA ALA A 51 -11.39 6.10 -11.86
C ALA A 51 -11.57 5.35 -10.52
N ALA A 52 -12.62 4.53 -10.42
CA ALA A 52 -12.88 3.71 -9.24
C ALA A 52 -11.77 2.66 -9.02
N HIS A 53 -11.32 1.98 -10.08
CA HIS A 53 -10.20 1.05 -10.03
C HIS A 53 -8.90 1.74 -9.59
N ALA A 54 -8.60 2.92 -10.15
CA ALA A 54 -7.41 3.69 -9.78
C ALA A 54 -7.44 4.11 -8.30
N SER A 55 -8.62 4.53 -7.81
CA SER A 55 -8.82 4.85 -6.39
C SER A 55 -8.63 3.64 -5.49
N ALA A 56 -9.25 2.49 -5.83
CA ALA A 56 -9.05 1.23 -5.11
C ALA A 56 -7.58 0.80 -5.07
N THR A 57 -6.89 0.87 -6.21
CA THR A 57 -5.47 0.50 -6.32
C THR A 57 -4.62 1.39 -5.43
N THR A 58 -4.85 2.70 -5.47
CA THR A 58 -4.17 3.68 -4.61
C THR A 58 -4.42 3.37 -3.13
N ALA A 59 -5.67 3.09 -2.76
CA ALA A 59 -6.03 2.73 -1.39
C ALA A 59 -5.33 1.44 -0.93
N ALA A 60 -5.29 0.41 -1.78
CA ALA A 60 -4.58 -0.83 -1.53
C ALA A 60 -3.07 -0.61 -1.34
N GLN A 61 -2.45 0.22 -2.17
CA GLN A 61 -1.05 0.59 -2.02
C GLN A 61 -0.78 1.31 -0.68
N PHE A 62 -1.68 2.20 -0.24
CA PHE A 62 -1.57 2.81 1.10
C PHE A 62 -1.72 1.80 2.24
N ILE A 63 -2.52 0.75 2.06
CA ILE A 63 -2.64 -0.33 3.05
C ILE A 63 -1.31 -1.09 3.14
N THR A 64 -0.76 -1.52 2.01
CA THR A 64 0.52 -2.23 1.96
C THR A 64 1.65 -1.37 2.52
N LEU A 65 1.74 -0.09 2.14
CA LEU A 65 2.74 0.84 2.64
C LEU A 65 2.71 0.95 4.17
N ARG A 66 1.51 1.03 4.76
CA ARG A 66 1.34 1.08 6.22
C ARG A 66 1.73 -0.24 6.88
N ALA A 67 1.36 -1.38 6.31
CA ALA A 67 1.74 -2.69 6.83
C ALA A 67 3.27 -2.86 6.84
N ASP A 68 3.92 -2.49 5.75
CA ASP A 68 5.37 -2.53 5.59
C ASP A 68 6.12 -1.60 6.54
N ARG A 69 5.57 -0.40 6.75
CA ARG A 69 6.06 0.56 7.76
C ARG A 69 5.95 -0.05 9.15
N ASP A 70 4.81 -0.64 9.48
CA ASP A 70 4.54 -1.18 10.81
C ASP A 70 5.44 -2.40 11.10
N ALA A 71 5.72 -3.24 10.10
CA ALA A 71 6.72 -4.31 10.20
C ALA A 71 8.13 -3.77 10.52
N ARG A 72 8.57 -2.72 9.80
CA ARG A 72 9.87 -2.07 10.05
C ARG A 72 9.95 -1.37 11.42
N LEU A 73 8.84 -0.81 11.88
CA LEU A 73 8.74 -0.25 13.23
C LEU A 73 8.81 -1.36 14.29
N ALA A 74 8.18 -2.52 14.07
CA ALA A 74 8.24 -3.64 14.99
C ALA A 74 9.67 -4.18 15.13
N ASP A 75 10.42 -4.27 14.04
CA ASP A 75 11.82 -4.75 14.03
C ASP A 75 12.76 -3.93 14.94
N THR A 76 12.53 -2.62 15.04
CA THR A 76 13.34 -1.72 15.87
C THR A 76 12.72 -1.44 17.24
N ASP A 77 11.59 -2.04 17.59
CA ASP A 77 10.83 -1.64 18.80
C ASP A 77 11.59 -1.95 20.08
N LYS A 78 12.21 -3.14 20.13
CA LYS A 78 13.09 -3.58 21.22
C LYS A 78 14.25 -2.61 21.51
N MET A 79 14.70 -1.85 20.51
CA MET A 79 15.83 -0.93 20.65
C MET A 79 15.48 0.34 21.44
N LEU A 80 14.19 0.58 21.70
CA LEU A 80 13.72 1.70 22.51
C LEU A 80 13.50 1.34 23.98
N LEU A 81 13.69 0.07 24.35
CA LEU A 81 13.57 -0.36 25.74
C LEU A 81 14.75 0.20 26.57
N PRO A 82 14.50 0.62 27.82
CA PRO A 82 15.53 1.27 28.65
C PRO A 82 16.69 0.35 29.02
N ASP A 83 16.47 -0.97 29.01
CA ASP A 83 17.44 -2.02 29.30
C ASP A 83 18.13 -2.58 28.05
N TYR A 84 17.78 -2.09 26.85
CA TYR A 84 18.38 -2.57 25.62
C TYR A 84 19.85 -2.08 25.50
N PRO A 85 20.83 -2.97 25.28
CA PRO A 85 22.24 -2.60 25.18
C PRO A 85 22.51 -1.86 23.86
N ILE A 86 22.34 -0.54 23.86
CA ILE A 86 22.54 0.33 22.70
C ILE A 86 23.22 1.64 23.11
N GLY A 87 24.19 2.08 22.31
CA GLY A 87 24.82 3.39 22.50
C GLY A 87 23.85 4.53 22.25
N ALA A 88 24.08 5.68 22.90
CA ALA A 88 23.22 6.87 22.75
C ALA A 88 23.14 7.37 21.29
N GLU A 89 24.23 7.24 20.53
CA GLU A 89 24.27 7.60 19.11
C GLU A 89 23.36 6.70 18.27
N THR A 90 23.48 5.37 18.40
CA THR A 90 22.63 4.41 17.67
C THR A 90 21.17 4.56 18.08
N LEU A 91 20.87 4.85 19.35
CA LEU A 91 19.52 5.14 19.81
C LEU A 91 18.94 6.39 19.13
N ALA A 92 19.73 7.45 18.94
CA ALA A 92 19.31 8.65 18.21
C ALA A 92 19.04 8.32 16.73
N GLN A 93 19.87 7.50 16.10
CA GLN A 93 19.66 7.01 14.72
C GLN A 93 18.35 6.20 14.60
N VAL A 94 18.07 5.30 15.55
CA VAL A 94 16.81 4.54 15.60
C VAL A 94 15.60 5.47 15.73
N LYS A 95 15.67 6.49 16.58
CA LYS A 95 14.59 7.48 16.73
C LYS A 95 14.35 8.26 15.42
N ALA A 96 15.43 8.71 14.75
CA ALA A 96 15.34 9.39 13.47
C ALA A 96 14.75 8.49 12.37
N TYR A 97 15.20 7.23 12.29
CA TYR A 97 14.68 6.21 11.39
C TYR A 97 13.16 6.02 11.56
N ARG A 98 12.72 5.83 12.81
CA ARG A 98 11.29 5.65 13.14
C ARG A 98 10.45 6.90 12.87
N ALA A 99 11.03 8.09 12.98
CA ALA A 99 10.36 9.33 12.62
C ALA A 99 10.19 9.43 11.09
N ALA A 100 11.24 9.13 10.32
CA ALA A 100 11.21 9.10 8.87
C ALA A 100 10.18 8.09 8.33
N LEU A 101 10.12 6.88 8.91
CA LEU A 101 9.11 5.88 8.57
C LEU A 101 7.68 6.37 8.76
N ARG A 102 7.41 7.12 9.83
CA ARG A 102 6.07 7.66 10.11
C ARG A 102 5.69 8.79 9.16
N ALA A 103 6.66 9.55 8.67
CA ALA A 103 6.44 10.64 7.72
C ALA A 103 6.18 10.15 6.28
N LEU A 104 6.52 8.91 5.92
CA LEU A 104 6.40 8.40 4.55
C LEU A 104 5.00 8.56 3.91
N PRO A 105 3.87 8.24 4.59
CA PRO A 105 2.56 8.36 3.97
C PRO A 105 2.14 9.80 3.63
N GLU A 106 2.78 10.81 4.22
CA GLU A 106 2.50 12.23 3.98
C GLU A 106 3.43 12.84 2.92
N GLN A 107 4.40 12.08 2.41
CA GLN A 107 5.33 12.58 1.41
C GLN A 107 4.70 12.70 0.02
N PRO A 108 5.15 13.67 -0.79
CA PRO A 108 4.73 13.77 -2.18
C PRO A 108 5.10 12.48 -2.94
N GLY A 109 4.14 11.96 -3.69
CA GLY A 109 4.30 10.72 -4.45
C GLY A 109 3.87 9.46 -3.72
N ALA A 110 3.51 9.54 -2.43
CA ALA A 110 2.85 8.42 -1.75
C ALA A 110 1.55 8.04 -2.49
N PRO A 111 1.24 6.74 -2.65
CA PRO A 111 1.91 5.60 -2.01
C PRO A 111 3.02 4.95 -2.86
N TRP A 112 3.48 5.60 -3.95
CA TRP A 112 4.41 5.07 -4.95
C TRP A 112 3.94 3.73 -5.52
N ASP A 113 4.53 2.62 -5.07
CA ASP A 113 4.20 1.24 -5.42
C ASP A 113 3.68 0.44 -4.21
N GLY A 114 3.32 1.11 -3.12
CA GLY A 114 2.77 0.51 -1.92
C GLY A 114 3.80 -0.15 -1.00
N GLY A 115 5.07 0.29 -1.04
CA GLY A 115 6.13 -0.25 -0.19
C GLY A 115 7.20 -1.07 -0.92
N GLY A 116 7.11 -1.17 -2.24
CA GLY A 116 8.08 -1.88 -3.08
C GLY A 116 9.37 -1.09 -3.34
N ALA A 117 9.96 -1.31 -4.52
CA ALA A 117 11.24 -0.74 -4.91
C ALA A 117 11.19 0.78 -5.15
N ALA A 118 10.03 1.33 -5.51
CA ALA A 118 9.87 2.77 -5.74
C ALA A 118 9.69 3.55 -4.43
N THR A 119 9.38 2.87 -3.32
CA THR A 119 9.18 3.50 -2.02
C THR A 119 10.53 3.90 -1.39
N PRO A 120 10.74 5.18 -1.03
CA PRO A 120 12.01 5.69 -0.52
C PRO A 120 12.20 5.34 0.97
N TRP A 121 12.38 4.05 1.27
CA TRP A 121 12.61 3.59 2.63
C TRP A 121 13.90 4.19 3.22
N PRO A 122 13.89 4.73 4.46
CA PRO A 122 15.10 5.16 5.12
C PRO A 122 16.03 3.96 5.37
N ALA A 123 17.34 4.20 5.38
CA ALA A 123 18.31 3.15 5.69
C ALA A 123 18.12 2.68 7.14
N ALA A 124 18.01 1.37 7.34
CA ALA A 124 17.91 0.81 8.68
C ALA A 124 19.20 1.12 9.47
N PRO A 125 19.10 1.53 10.75
CA PRO A 125 20.27 1.74 11.57
C PRO A 125 21.04 0.42 11.71
N SER A 126 22.37 0.50 11.72
CA SER A 126 23.21 -0.66 11.99
C SER A 126 22.77 -1.29 13.30
N LYS A 127 22.35 -2.55 13.26
CA LYS A 127 22.08 -3.32 14.48
C LYS A 127 23.36 -3.26 15.30
N PRO A 128 23.32 -2.89 16.59
CA PRO A 128 24.52 -2.93 17.41
C PRO A 128 25.06 -4.36 17.32
N GLN A 129 26.30 -4.49 16.85
CA GLN A 129 27.03 -5.74 17.01
C GLN A 129 26.99 -6.01 18.51
N ALA A 130 26.51 -7.19 18.90
CA ALA A 130 26.64 -7.62 20.28
C ALA A 130 28.13 -7.57 20.60
N GLU A 131 28.57 -6.51 21.28
CA GLU A 131 29.88 -6.49 21.90
C GLU A 131 29.88 -7.71 22.83
N GLN A 132 30.72 -8.66 22.45
CA GLN A 132 30.89 -9.93 23.13
C GLN A 132 31.31 -9.67 24.58
N PRO A 133 30.91 -10.55 25.52
CA PRO A 133 31.01 -10.29 26.95
C PRO A 133 32.46 -10.13 27.44
N CYS A 134 32.59 -9.33 28.51
CA CYS A 134 33.72 -9.11 29.42
C CYS A 134 35.04 -9.83 29.11
N ALA A 135 36.11 -9.03 29.01
CA ALA A 135 37.47 -9.45 29.35
C ALA A 135 37.94 -8.70 30.60
#